data_AF-A0A3N9XHJ2-F1
#
_entry.id   AF-A0A3N9XHJ2-F1
#
_cell.length_a   1.000
_cell.length_b   1.000
_cell.length_c   1.000
_cell.angle_alpha   90.00
_cell.angle_beta   90.00
_cell.angle_gamma   90.00
#
_symmetry.space_group_name_H-M   'P 1'
#
loop_
_entity.id
_entity.type
_entity.pdbx_description
1 polymer ?
#
loop_
_entity_poly.entity_id
_entity_poly.type
_entity_poly.pdbx_seq_one_letter_code
_entity_poly.pdbx_strand_id
1 'polypeptide(L)'
;MLLRKNTLHGEAVVKTKDGGTQTVAVQRGEVTAIDGDSMTVKSTDGFTMTWTFGDDLRVVERRATVQPSEVKVGATLGVAGAKDGDKGVARLILVPRAK
;
A
#
# COMPACT_ATOMS: atom_id res chain seq x y z
N MET A 1 -2.77 -13.86 3.00
CA MET A 1 -2.52 -12.40 2.91
C MET A 1 -1.26 -12.17 2.10
N LEU A 2 -1.33 -11.38 1.01
CA LEU A 2 -0.20 -11.13 0.10
C LEU A 2 0.89 -10.23 0.71
N LEU A 3 0.52 -9.45 1.74
CA LEU A 3 1.44 -8.61 2.51
C LEU A 3 2.22 -9.39 3.58
N ARG A 4 3.10 -10.32 3.15
CA ARG A 4 3.98 -11.01 4.09
C ARG A 4 5.06 -10.05 4.61
N LYS A 5 5.71 -10.43 5.71
CA LYS A 5 6.75 -9.60 6.37
C LYS A 5 7.89 -9.23 5.41
N ASN A 6 8.29 -10.15 4.54
CA ASN A 6 9.44 -9.99 3.65
C ASN A 6 9.05 -9.68 2.19
N THR A 7 7.78 -9.41 1.91
CA THR A 7 7.36 -8.92 0.58
C THR A 7 8.02 -7.56 0.34
N LEU A 8 8.70 -7.39 -0.80
CA LEU A 8 9.26 -6.10 -1.22
C LEU A 8 8.30 -5.36 -2.15
N HIS A 9 7.96 -5.99 -3.27
CA HIS A 9 6.87 -5.61 -4.14
C HIS A 9 6.38 -6.85 -4.93
N GLY A 10 5.20 -6.77 -5.53
CA GLY A 10 4.69 -7.83 -6.39
C GLY A 10 3.26 -7.56 -6.84
N GLU A 11 2.85 -8.27 -7.87
CA GLU A 11 1.53 -8.13 -8.47
C GLU A 11 0.87 -9.48 -8.66
N ALA A 12 -0.46 -9.51 -8.58
CA ALA A 12 -1.25 -10.70 -8.87
C ALA A 12 -2.55 -10.30 -9.59
N VAL A 13 -2.88 -11.01 -10.65
CA VAL A 13 -4.21 -10.92 -11.27
C VAL A 13 -5.17 -11.80 -10.48
N VAL A 14 -6.23 -11.20 -9.95
CA VAL A 14 -7.24 -11.90 -9.14
C VAL A 14 -8.61 -11.79 -9.79
N LYS A 15 -9.47 -12.80 -9.55
CA LYS A 15 -10.87 -12.73 -9.95
C LYS A 15 -11.63 -11.74 -9.07
N THR A 16 -12.49 -10.94 -9.69
CA THR A 16 -13.39 -10.02 -9.00
C THR A 16 -14.73 -10.72 -8.68
N LYS A 17 -15.53 -10.13 -7.78
CA LYS A 17 -16.83 -10.72 -7.39
C LYS A 17 -17.86 -10.74 -8.53
N ASP A 18 -17.76 -9.77 -9.44
CA ASP A 18 -18.55 -9.61 -10.65
C ASP A 18 -18.05 -10.48 -11.83
N GLY A 19 -17.04 -11.34 -11.61
CA GLY A 19 -16.57 -12.32 -12.59
C GLY A 19 -15.48 -11.81 -13.55
N GLY A 20 -15.07 -10.55 -13.43
CA GLY A 20 -13.91 -9.99 -14.12
C GLY A 20 -12.58 -10.34 -13.45
N THR A 21 -11.53 -9.64 -13.89
CA THR A 21 -10.20 -9.71 -13.28
C THR A 21 -9.72 -8.32 -12.89
N GLN A 22 -8.87 -8.26 -11.86
CA GLN A 22 -8.16 -7.04 -11.48
C GLN A 22 -6.71 -7.40 -11.11
N THR A 23 -5.77 -6.53 -11.47
CA THR A 23 -4.40 -6.63 -10.96
C THR A 23 -4.34 -5.97 -9.58
N VAL A 24 -3.84 -6.70 -8.60
CA VAL A 24 -3.57 -6.22 -7.25
C VAL A 24 -2.06 -6.10 -7.09
N ALA A 25 -1.60 -4.94 -6.65
CA ALA A 25 -0.23 -4.69 -6.29
C ALA A 25 -0.06 -4.76 -4.75
N VAL A 26 1.10 -5.21 -4.33
CA VAL A 26 1.55 -5.18 -2.94
C VAL A 26 2.95 -4.60 -2.88
N GLN A 27 3.23 -3.83 -1.84
CA GLN A 27 4.55 -3.23 -1.64
C GLN A 27 4.86 -3.10 -0.14
N ARG A 28 6.14 -3.14 0.21
CA ARG A 28 6.66 -2.70 1.50
C ARG A 28 7.85 -1.78 1.28
N GLY A 29 7.86 -0.65 1.97
CA GLY A 29 8.92 0.34 1.81
C GLY A 29 8.74 1.56 2.70
N GLU A 30 9.62 2.52 2.50
CA GLU A 30 9.55 3.84 3.14
C GLU A 30 8.67 4.78 2.32
N VAL A 31 7.84 5.57 2.99
CA VAL A 31 7.12 6.68 2.37
C VAL A 31 8.10 7.82 2.10
N THR A 32 8.34 8.14 0.83
CA THR A 32 9.28 9.18 0.42
C THR A 32 8.62 10.52 0.12
N ALA A 33 7.31 10.52 -0.17
CA ALA A 33 6.53 11.74 -0.40
C ALA A 33 5.05 11.50 -0.07
N ILE A 34 4.35 12.58 0.31
CA ILE A 34 2.90 12.64 0.44
C ILE A 34 2.44 13.89 -0.31
N ASP A 35 1.41 13.74 -1.15
CA ASP A 35 0.78 14.84 -1.89
C ASP A 35 -0.74 14.62 -1.91
N GLY A 36 -1.46 15.44 -1.14
CA GLY A 36 -2.90 15.27 -0.90
C GLY A 36 -3.23 13.86 -0.42
N ASP A 37 -4.11 13.19 -1.16
CA ASP A 37 -4.54 11.80 -0.91
C ASP A 37 -3.65 10.77 -1.59
N SER A 38 -2.35 11.05 -1.74
CA SER A 38 -1.41 10.11 -2.33
C SER A 38 -0.10 10.05 -1.57
N MET A 39 0.56 8.91 -1.64
CA MET A 39 1.89 8.69 -1.09
C MET A 39 2.79 7.97 -2.09
N THR A 40 4.08 8.30 -2.10
CA THR A 40 5.08 7.52 -2.84
C THR A 40 5.83 6.63 -1.88
N VAL A 41 5.91 5.33 -2.20
CA VAL A 41 6.60 4.32 -1.38
C VAL A 41 7.78 3.77 -2.17
N LYS A 42 8.95 3.71 -1.52
CA LYS A 42 10.17 3.11 -2.05
C LYS A 42 10.54 1.85 -1.28
N SER A 43 10.57 0.73 -1.98
CA SER A 43 11.02 -0.57 -1.47
C SER A 43 12.56 -0.63 -1.39
N THR A 44 13.09 -1.56 -0.61
CA THR A 44 14.55 -1.70 -0.41
C THR A 44 15.31 -2.21 -1.64
N ASP A 45 14.61 -2.77 -2.63
CA ASP A 45 15.14 -3.14 -3.94
C ASP A 45 15.13 -1.97 -4.94
N GLY A 46 14.72 -0.77 -4.51
CA GLY A 46 14.65 0.42 -5.34
C GLY A 46 13.32 0.62 -6.07
N PHE A 47 12.41 -0.36 -6.04
CA PHE A 47 11.08 -0.22 -6.64
C PHE A 47 10.32 0.93 -5.98
N THR A 48 9.72 1.80 -6.81
CA THR A 48 8.97 2.97 -6.37
C THR A 48 7.61 2.98 -7.03
N MET A 49 6.56 3.25 -6.25
CA MET A 49 5.19 3.40 -6.75
C MET A 49 4.46 4.48 -5.96
N THR A 50 3.67 5.28 -6.67
CA THR A 50 2.72 6.21 -6.07
C THR A 50 1.38 5.51 -5.85
N TRP A 51 0.87 5.67 -4.64
CA TRP A 51 -0.37 5.09 -4.16
C TRP A 51 -1.37 6.20 -3.83
N THR A 52 -2.49 6.23 -4.53
CA THR A 52 -3.64 7.06 -4.14
C THR A 52 -4.42 6.35 -3.02
N PHE A 53 -4.91 7.09 -2.04
CA PHE A 53 -5.79 6.59 -1.00
C PHE A 53 -7.18 6.37 -1.59
N GLY A 54 -7.61 5.11 -1.68
CA GLY A 54 -8.95 4.78 -2.15
C GLY A 54 -10.02 5.04 -1.08
N ASP A 55 -11.28 5.16 -1.50
CA ASP A 55 -12.42 5.49 -0.63
C ASP A 55 -12.58 4.54 0.57
N ASP A 56 -12.27 3.25 0.39
CA ASP A 56 -12.34 2.21 1.43
C ASP A 56 -10.98 1.92 2.08
N LEU A 57 -10.06 2.89 2.10
CA LEU A 57 -8.74 2.69 2.67
C LEU A 57 -8.82 2.37 4.16
N ARG A 58 -8.28 1.21 4.53
CA ARG A 58 -8.00 0.87 5.92
C ARG A 58 -6.52 1.08 6.24
N VAL A 59 -6.23 1.95 7.21
CA VAL A 59 -4.88 2.07 7.79
C VAL A 59 -4.85 1.36 9.13
N VAL A 60 -3.93 0.42 9.29
CA VAL A 60 -3.78 -0.36 10.52
C VAL A 60 -2.40 -0.13 11.12
N GLU A 61 -2.37 0.40 12.33
CA GLU A 61 -1.18 0.52 13.15
C GLU A 61 -1.40 -0.23 14.46
N ARG A 62 -0.43 -1.05 14.89
CA ARG A 62 -0.49 -1.76 16.21
C ARG A 62 -1.79 -2.56 16.44
N ARG A 63 -2.41 -3.08 15.37
CA ARG A 63 -3.72 -3.78 15.35
C ARG A 63 -4.94 -2.87 15.58
N ALA A 64 -4.76 -1.56 15.73
CA ALA A 64 -5.82 -0.57 15.71
C ALA A 64 -5.98 -0.01 14.29
N THR A 65 -7.21 0.31 13.91
CA THR A 65 -7.44 1.13 12.72
C THR A 65 -7.18 2.58 13.07
N VAL A 66 -6.43 3.29 12.24
CA VAL A 66 -6.09 4.71 12.41
C VAL A 66 -6.48 5.50 11.16
N GLN A 67 -6.42 6.83 11.23
CA GLN A 67 -6.74 7.69 10.10
C GLN A 67 -5.63 7.69 9.05
N PRO A 68 -5.95 7.87 7.74
CA PRO A 68 -4.94 8.03 6.69
C PRO A 68 -3.93 9.14 6.95
N SER A 69 -4.35 10.20 7.64
CA SER A 69 -3.48 11.32 8.06
C SER A 69 -2.32 10.90 8.97
N GLU A 70 -2.37 9.71 9.59
CA GLU A 70 -1.28 9.17 10.40
C GLU A 70 -0.13 8.61 9.56
N VAL A 71 -0.32 8.43 8.24
CA VAL A 71 0.78 8.09 7.33
C VAL A 71 1.67 9.33 7.15
N LYS A 72 2.96 9.18 7.41
CA LYS A 72 3.96 10.27 7.33
C LYS A 72 5.12 9.87 6.43
N VAL A 73 5.77 10.87 5.82
CA VAL A 73 7.08 10.70 5.16
C VAL A 73 8.08 10.13 6.17
N GLY A 74 8.93 9.21 5.73
CA GLY A 74 9.88 8.46 6.56
C GLY A 74 9.28 7.21 7.25
N ALA A 75 7.95 7.04 7.25
CA ALA A 75 7.35 5.84 7.79
C ALA A 75 7.67 4.63 6.89
N THR A 76 8.14 3.54 7.49
CA THR A 76 8.20 2.25 6.79
C THR A 76 6.88 1.53 6.96
N LEU A 77 6.22 1.16 5.87
CA LEU A 77 4.90 0.51 5.88
C LEU A 77 4.79 -0.57 4.83
N GLY A 78 3.73 -1.36 4.91
CA GLY A 78 3.25 -2.18 3.78
C GLY A 78 1.95 -1.61 3.22
N VAL A 79 1.76 -1.70 1.92
CA VAL A 79 0.54 -1.23 1.22
C VAL A 79 0.07 -2.27 0.20
N ALA A 80 -1.24 -2.45 0.10
CA ALA A 80 -1.89 -3.26 -0.93
C ALA A 80 -3.09 -2.53 -1.53
N GLY A 81 -3.33 -2.79 -2.81
CA GLY A 81 -4.41 -2.14 -3.54
C GLY A 81 -4.52 -2.61 -4.97
N ALA A 82 -5.55 -2.14 -5.68
CA ALA A 82 -5.66 -2.36 -7.11
C ALA A 82 -4.56 -1.58 -7.83
N LYS A 83 -4.01 -2.14 -8.91
CA LYS A 83 -3.11 -1.42 -9.81
C LYS A 83 -3.94 -0.61 -10.80
N ASP A 84 -3.52 0.62 -11.05
CA ASP A 84 -4.08 1.53 -12.04
C ASP A 84 -2.93 2.13 -12.87
N GLY A 85 -2.67 1.52 -14.03
CA GLY A 85 -1.46 1.78 -14.81
C GLY A 85 -0.18 1.54 -13.99
N ASP A 86 0.66 2.57 -13.87
CA ASP A 86 1.90 2.52 -13.09
C ASP A 86 1.71 2.89 -11.61
N LYS A 87 0.48 3.22 -11.21
CA LYS A 87 0.11 3.60 -9.84
C LYS A 87 -0.67 2.49 -9.14
N GLY A 88 -0.87 2.67 -7.84
CA GLY A 88 -1.77 1.83 -7.05
C GLY A 88 -2.89 2.64 -6.39
N VAL A 89 -4.05 2.03 -6.21
CA VAL A 89 -5.16 2.54 -5.39
C VAL A 89 -5.18 1.75 -4.09
N ALA A 90 -4.62 2.34 -3.04
CA ALA A 90 -4.45 1.70 -1.75
C ALA A 90 -5.81 1.40 -1.10
N ARG A 91 -5.97 0.14 -0.66
CA ARG A 91 -7.11 -0.29 0.18
C ARG A 91 -6.67 -0.76 1.56
N LEU A 92 -5.40 -1.11 1.73
CA LEU A 92 -4.83 -1.49 3.01
C LEU A 92 -3.44 -0.90 3.17
N ILE A 93 -3.22 -0.19 4.26
CA ILE A 93 -1.90 0.21 4.73
C ILE A 93 -1.66 -0.42 6.09
N LEU A 94 -0.51 -1.06 6.26
CA LEU A 94 -0.04 -1.63 7.52
C LEU A 94 1.20 -0.88 7.98
N VAL A 95 1.07 -0.14 9.09
CA VAL A 95 2.19 0.50 9.77
C VAL A 95 2.70 -0.44 10.88
N PRO A 96 3.88 -1.06 10.71
CA PRO A 96 4.48 -1.90 11.74
C PRO A 96 4.90 -1.07 12.95
N ARG A 97 5.01 -1.71 14.12
CA ARG A 97 5.67 -1.07 15.27
C ARG A 97 7.09 -0.68 14.88
N ALA A 98 7.45 0.59 15.08
CA ALA A 98 8.86 0.97 15.20
C ALA A 98 9.51 0.07 16.26
N LYS A 99 10.73 -0.40 15.97
CA LYS A 99 11.54 -1.12 16.95
C LYS A 99 11.96 -0.20 18.08
#